data_AF-A0A935S5S4-F1
#
_entry.id   AF-A0A935S5S4-F1
#
_cell.length_a   1.000
_cell.length_b   1.000
_cell.length_c   1.000
_cell.angle_alpha   90.00
_cell.angle_beta   90.00
_cell.angle_gamma   90.00
#
_symmetry.space_group_name_H-M   'P 1'
#
loop_
_entity.id
_entity.type
_entity.pdbx_description
1 polymer ?
#
loop_
_entity_poly.entity_id
_entity_poly.type
_entity_poly.pdbx_seq_one_letter_code
_entity_poly.pdbx_strand_id
1 'polypeptide(L)'
;MFTGVGRDTVLQLAREWGSTAEITKGKCMVIVGAAICHWFHNNLMYRSAIMTQMLTGCNGVNGGGMNHYVGQEKLAPVDSWATLMSAKDWQGANRLQQGPIWHYINSDQWRYDNNQVMYNKVPHGSKLGNLHSADVIAMSVRNGWMPFYPQYSKNNLDIAKDAIASGASVMMRSEIM
;
A
#
# COMPACT_ATOMS: atom_id res chain seq x y z
N MET A 1 10.86 12.41 26.48
CA MET A 1 11.60 11.31 25.81
C MET A 1 10.57 10.30 25.34
N PHE A 2 10.48 9.98 24.04
CA PHE A 2 9.33 9.23 23.49
C PHE A 2 9.42 7.71 23.63
N THR A 3 10.62 7.13 23.59
CA THR A 3 10.84 5.66 23.55
C THR A 3 11.32 5.06 24.87
N GLY A 4 11.70 5.88 25.86
CA GLY A 4 12.31 5.43 27.12
C GLY A 4 13.78 4.97 27.00
N VAL A 5 14.36 4.93 25.80
CA VAL A 5 15.78 4.58 25.60
C VAL A 5 16.68 5.73 26.02
N GLY A 6 17.72 5.43 26.82
CA GLY A 6 18.68 6.41 27.31
C GLY A 6 19.41 7.16 26.20
N ARG A 7 19.66 8.46 26.40
CA ARG A 7 20.32 9.34 25.42
C ARG A 7 21.68 8.78 24.97
N ASP A 8 22.48 8.31 25.92
CA ASP A 8 23.84 7.86 25.63
C ASP A 8 23.83 6.59 24.76
N THR A 9 22.88 5.69 24.99
CA THR A 9 22.66 4.51 24.14
C THR A 9 22.30 4.89 22.70
N VAL A 10 21.40 5.86 22.52
CA VAL A 10 21.01 6.32 21.17
C VAL A 10 22.21 6.95 20.44
N LEU A 11 22.98 7.79 21.13
CA LEU A 11 24.15 8.45 20.56
C LEU A 11 25.26 7.45 20.21
N GLN A 12 25.50 6.46 21.08
CA GLN A 12 26.46 5.41 20.83
C GLN A 12 26.08 4.62 19.57
N LEU A 13 24.85 4.10 19.50
CA LEU A 13 24.38 3.32 18.35
C LEU A 13 24.47 4.12 17.05
N ALA A 14 24.08 5.40 17.07
CA ALA A 14 24.13 6.26 15.88
C ALA A 14 25.57 6.45 15.37
N ARG A 15 26.55 6.62 16.27
CA ARG A 15 27.97 6.74 15.91
C ARG A 15 28.53 5.44 15.38
N GLU A 16 28.29 4.33 16.07
CA GLU A 16 28.74 3.00 15.65
C GLU A 16 28.17 2.61 14.28
N TRP A 17 26.88 2.90 14.05
CA TRP A 17 26.24 2.74 12.75
C TRP A 17 26.96 3.58 11.68
N GLY A 18 27.15 4.88 11.95
CA GLY A 18 27.81 5.80 11.02
C GLY A 18 29.22 5.34 10.65
N SER A 19 30.05 5.02 11.64
CA SER A 19 31.41 4.52 11.44
C SER A 19 31.45 3.19 10.70
N THR A 20 30.56 2.26 11.01
CA THR A 20 30.49 0.98 10.30
C THR A 20 30.09 1.21 8.84
N ALA A 21 29.07 2.02 8.58
CA ALA A 21 28.64 2.33 7.23
C ALA A 21 29.73 3.03 6.42
N GLU A 22 30.47 3.97 7.02
CA GLU A 22 31.59 4.66 6.38
C GLU A 22 32.71 3.68 6.00
N ILE A 23 33.22 2.91 6.96
CA ILE A 23 34.36 1.99 6.77
C ILE A 23 34.00 0.87 5.78
N THR A 24 32.77 0.37 5.85
CA THR A 24 32.33 -0.76 5.02
C THR A 24 31.72 -0.35 3.69
N LYS A 25 31.58 0.96 3.44
CA LYS A 25 30.88 1.53 2.28
C LYS A 25 29.41 1.09 2.20
N GLY A 26 28.70 1.17 3.32
CA GLY A 26 27.25 1.00 3.41
C GLY A 26 26.77 -0.35 3.92
N LYS A 27 27.62 -1.21 4.51
CA LYS A 27 27.21 -2.54 5.01
C LYS A 27 26.59 -2.50 6.40
N CYS A 28 25.58 -1.64 6.56
CA CYS A 28 24.69 -1.65 7.72
C CYS A 28 23.28 -1.97 7.25
N MET A 29 22.61 -2.87 7.96
CA MET A 29 21.28 -3.31 7.61
C MET A 29 20.32 -3.29 8.79
N VAL A 30 19.04 -3.13 8.47
CA VAL A 30 17.94 -3.35 9.41
C VAL A 30 17.15 -4.55 8.93
N ILE A 31 17.01 -5.55 9.79
CA ILE A 31 16.09 -6.67 9.62
C ILE A 31 14.81 -6.34 10.38
N VAL A 32 13.67 -6.33 9.68
CA VAL A 32 12.40 -5.86 10.24
C VAL A 32 11.24 -6.76 9.84
N GLY A 33 10.19 -6.85 10.66
CA GLY A 33 9.00 -7.63 10.36
C GLY A 33 7.70 -7.08 10.96
N ALA A 34 6.77 -8.00 11.23
CA ALA A 34 5.39 -7.72 11.65
C ALA A 34 5.27 -6.77 12.86
N ALA A 35 6.18 -6.89 13.83
CA ALA A 35 6.19 -6.06 15.03
C ALA A 35 6.31 -4.55 14.74
N ILE A 36 6.84 -4.18 13.57
CA ILE A 36 6.86 -2.80 13.09
C ILE A 36 5.76 -2.53 12.06
N CYS A 37 5.50 -3.42 11.10
CA CYS A 37 4.52 -3.12 10.03
C CYS A 37 3.05 -3.19 10.47
N HIS A 38 2.71 -3.87 11.56
CA HIS A 38 1.31 -4.00 11.99
C HIS A 38 0.79 -2.86 12.87
N TRP A 39 1.58 -1.79 13.04
CA TRP A 39 1.12 -0.56 13.69
C TRP A 39 0.49 0.40 12.67
N PHE A 40 -0.50 1.19 13.11
CA PHE A 40 -1.16 2.19 12.26
C PHE A 40 -0.15 3.16 11.61
N HIS A 41 0.82 3.64 12.38
CA HIS A 41 1.90 4.52 11.90
C HIS A 41 3.19 3.76 11.53
N ASN A 42 3.08 2.53 11.02
CA ASN A 42 4.25 1.79 10.57
C ASN A 42 5.05 2.55 9.51
N ASN A 43 4.39 3.31 8.65
CA ASN A 43 5.03 4.15 7.65
C ASN A 43 6.12 5.07 8.25
N LEU A 44 5.89 5.66 9.44
CA LEU A 44 6.88 6.50 10.11
C LEU A 44 8.06 5.68 10.64
N MET A 45 7.81 4.50 11.17
CA MET A 45 8.84 3.60 11.70
C MET A 45 9.70 2.98 10.59
N TYR A 46 9.13 2.60 9.45
CA TYR A 46 9.89 2.16 8.28
C TYR A 46 10.75 3.31 7.75
N ARG A 47 10.16 4.50 7.63
CA ARG A 47 10.87 5.69 7.15
C ARG A 47 12.05 6.07 8.03
N SER A 48 11.97 5.94 9.36
CA SER A 48 13.11 6.29 10.23
C SER A 48 14.34 5.44 9.91
N ALA A 49 14.19 4.12 9.77
CA ALA A 49 15.28 3.22 9.39
C ALA A 49 15.78 3.48 7.95
N ILE A 50 14.86 3.65 7.00
CA ILE A 50 15.19 3.92 5.59
C ILE A 50 15.95 5.24 5.45
N MET A 51 15.55 6.29 6.19
CA MET A 51 16.24 7.59 6.17
C MET A 51 17.69 7.45 6.64
N THR A 52 17.94 6.75 7.75
CA THR A 52 19.31 6.47 8.21
C THR A 52 20.12 5.76 7.14
N GLN A 53 19.56 4.72 6.52
CA GLN A 53 20.24 3.95 5.48
C GLN A 53 20.53 4.77 4.22
N MET A 54 19.64 5.68 3.83
CA MET A 54 19.89 6.61 2.72
C MET A 54 21.03 7.58 3.06
N LEU A 55 21.05 8.13 4.27
CA LEU A 55 22.11 9.04 4.73
C LEU A 55 23.47 8.34 4.79
N THR A 56 23.49 7.05 5.11
CA THR A 56 24.73 6.27 5.24
C THR A 56 25.04 5.39 4.04
N GLY A 57 24.35 5.58 2.92
CA GLY A 57 24.65 4.88 1.66
C GLY A 57 24.47 3.36 1.71
N CYS A 58 23.55 2.85 2.53
CA CYS A 58 23.39 1.41 2.76
C CYS A 58 22.47 0.70 1.75
N ASN A 59 21.53 1.42 1.16
CA ASN A 59 20.55 0.84 0.24
C ASN A 59 21.22 0.39 -1.07
N GLY A 60 20.99 -0.86 -1.47
CA GLY A 60 21.57 -1.43 -2.70
C GLY A 60 22.98 -2.02 -2.53
N VAL A 61 23.55 -1.99 -1.32
CA VAL A 61 24.86 -2.57 -1.02
C VAL A 61 24.70 -4.00 -0.49
N ASN A 62 25.52 -4.94 -0.97
CA ASN A 62 25.56 -6.29 -0.39
C ASN A 62 26.03 -6.21 1.08
N GLY A 63 25.20 -6.71 1.99
CA GLY A 63 25.39 -6.55 3.44
C GLY A 63 24.76 -5.29 4.04
N GLY A 64 24.04 -4.49 3.25
CA GLY A 64 23.36 -3.27 3.68
C GLY A 64 21.85 -3.23 3.39
N GLY A 65 21.19 -2.20 3.91
CA GLY A 65 19.82 -1.81 3.51
C GLY A 65 18.69 -2.34 4.38
N MET A 66 17.46 -2.15 3.90
CA MET A 66 16.22 -2.49 4.58
C MET A 66 15.78 -3.90 4.18
N ASN A 67 15.84 -4.83 5.12
CA ASN A 67 15.55 -6.23 4.89
C ASN A 67 14.24 -6.59 5.63
N HIS A 68 13.14 -6.45 4.90
CA HIS A 68 11.79 -6.65 5.39
C HIS A 68 11.34 -8.10 5.21
N TYR A 69 10.94 -8.75 6.30
CA TYR A 69 10.46 -10.14 6.31
C TYR A 69 9.10 -10.24 7.01
N VAL A 70 8.10 -10.69 6.25
CA VAL A 70 6.72 -10.92 6.72
C VAL A 70 6.21 -12.25 6.16
N GLY A 71 5.20 -12.24 5.29
CA GLY A 71 4.77 -13.42 4.54
C GLY A 71 5.65 -13.72 3.33
N GLN A 72 5.31 -14.82 2.66
CA GLN A 72 6.01 -15.32 1.48
C GLN A 72 5.48 -14.63 0.21
N GLU A 73 5.79 -13.34 0.05
CA GLU A 73 5.28 -12.53 -1.08
C GLU A 73 6.04 -12.75 -2.39
N LYS A 74 7.35 -13.03 -2.29
CA LYS A 74 8.24 -13.07 -3.46
C LYS A 74 7.99 -14.31 -4.32
N LEU A 75 7.07 -14.20 -5.26
CA LEU A 75 6.89 -15.16 -6.34
C LEU A 75 7.90 -14.90 -7.45
N ALA A 76 8.97 -15.71 -7.53
CA ALA A 76 10.04 -15.50 -8.49
C ALA A 76 9.57 -15.45 -9.97
N PRO A 77 8.68 -16.32 -10.46
CA PRO A 77 8.16 -16.26 -11.82
C PRO A 77 6.86 -15.45 -11.92
N VAL A 78 6.82 -14.23 -11.35
CA VAL A 78 5.58 -13.43 -11.25
C VAL A 78 4.95 -13.12 -12.62
N ASP A 79 5.75 -12.91 -13.66
CA ASP A 79 5.26 -12.49 -14.98
C ASP A 79 4.44 -13.59 -15.69
N SER A 80 5.00 -14.79 -15.79
CA SER A 80 4.32 -15.96 -16.38
C SER A 80 3.13 -16.40 -15.53
N TRP A 81 3.31 -16.44 -14.20
CA TRP A 81 2.22 -16.77 -13.29
C TRP A 81 1.07 -15.76 -13.37
N ALA A 82 1.35 -14.46 -13.41
CA ALA A 82 0.32 -13.42 -13.44
C ALA A 82 -0.51 -13.52 -14.73
N THR A 83 0.11 -13.89 -15.85
CA THR A 83 -0.59 -14.10 -17.12
C THR A 83 -1.65 -15.19 -16.98
N LEU A 84 -1.26 -16.36 -16.46
CA LEU A 84 -2.17 -17.49 -16.26
C LEU A 84 -3.22 -17.20 -15.17
N MET A 85 -2.80 -16.68 -14.01
CA MET A 85 -3.69 -16.39 -12.88
C MET A 85 -4.82 -15.43 -13.27
N SER A 86 -4.52 -14.46 -14.14
CA SER A 86 -5.48 -13.43 -14.55
C SER A 86 -6.13 -13.65 -15.92
N ALA A 87 -5.90 -14.82 -16.53
CA ALA A 87 -6.38 -15.18 -17.87
C ALA A 87 -6.04 -14.12 -18.94
N LYS A 88 -4.86 -13.49 -18.82
CA LYS A 88 -4.44 -12.42 -19.75
C LYS A 88 -4.16 -12.91 -21.16
N ASP A 89 -3.95 -14.20 -21.30
CA ASP A 89 -3.89 -14.93 -22.56
C ASP A 89 -5.24 -15.00 -23.29
N TRP A 90 -6.37 -14.80 -22.59
CA TRP A 90 -7.73 -14.79 -23.16
C TRP A 90 -8.37 -13.39 -23.19
N GLN A 91 -8.11 -12.57 -22.18
CA GLN A 91 -8.74 -11.25 -22.01
C GLN A 91 -7.72 -10.17 -21.61
N GLY A 92 -7.98 -8.91 -21.99
CA GLY A 92 -7.01 -7.84 -21.79
C GLY A 92 -6.84 -7.39 -20.32
N ALA A 93 -7.94 -6.98 -19.70
CA ALA A 93 -7.93 -6.43 -18.34
C ALA A 93 -8.60 -7.39 -17.35
N ASN A 94 -8.03 -7.51 -16.16
CA ASN A 94 -8.55 -8.29 -15.05
C ASN A 94 -9.08 -7.40 -13.91
N ARG A 95 -9.91 -7.97 -13.04
CA ARG A 95 -10.43 -7.27 -11.85
C ARG A 95 -9.61 -7.66 -10.63
N LEU A 96 -8.72 -6.78 -10.21
CA LEU A 96 -7.97 -6.92 -8.96
C LEU A 96 -8.56 -6.02 -7.89
N GLN A 97 -8.70 -6.56 -6.68
CA GLN A 97 -9.29 -5.87 -5.53
C GLN A 97 -8.33 -5.91 -4.35
N GLN A 98 -8.07 -4.76 -3.73
CA GLN A 98 -7.42 -4.74 -2.43
C GLN A 98 -8.37 -5.25 -1.34
N GLY A 99 -7.96 -6.31 -0.65
CA GLY A 99 -8.75 -6.96 0.40
C GLY A 99 -9.14 -6.04 1.56
N PRO A 100 -8.24 -5.22 2.13
CA PRO A 100 -8.54 -4.45 3.34
C PRO A 100 -9.76 -3.52 3.20
N ILE A 101 -9.80 -2.68 2.16
CA ILE A 101 -10.93 -1.77 1.96
C ILE A 101 -12.20 -2.52 1.53
N TRP A 102 -12.04 -3.65 0.83
CA TRP A 102 -13.19 -4.48 0.43
C TRP A 102 -13.89 -5.05 1.66
N HIS A 103 -13.12 -5.63 2.59
CA HIS A 103 -13.68 -6.14 3.84
C HIS A 103 -14.20 -5.01 4.72
N TYR A 104 -13.48 -3.91 4.85
CA TYR A 104 -13.90 -2.76 5.67
C TYR A 104 -15.29 -2.23 5.27
N ILE A 105 -15.57 -2.14 3.97
CA ILE A 105 -16.87 -1.71 3.45
C ILE A 105 -17.90 -2.85 3.53
N ASN A 106 -17.60 -4.05 3.01
CA ASN A 106 -18.61 -5.12 2.87
C ASN A 106 -18.91 -5.88 4.16
N SER A 107 -18.11 -5.70 5.22
CA SER A 107 -18.40 -6.24 6.56
C SER A 107 -18.93 -5.20 7.54
N ASP A 108 -19.32 -4.02 7.04
CA ASP A 108 -19.91 -2.95 7.85
C ASP A 108 -19.02 -2.42 8.99
N GLN A 109 -17.72 -2.74 9.00
CA GLN A 109 -16.77 -2.24 10.01
C GLN A 109 -16.70 -0.72 10.04
N TRP A 110 -16.88 -0.09 8.89
CA TRP A 110 -16.93 1.36 8.75
C TRP A 110 -18.01 2.03 9.60
N ARG A 111 -19.09 1.32 9.96
CA ARG A 111 -20.16 1.86 10.81
C ARG A 111 -19.73 2.09 12.26
N TYR A 112 -18.56 1.56 12.65
CA TYR A 112 -17.97 1.68 13.97
C TYR A 112 -16.63 2.44 13.94
N ASP A 113 -16.31 3.08 12.83
CA ASP A 113 -15.08 3.86 12.63
C ASP A 113 -15.33 5.36 12.84
N ASN A 114 -14.27 6.17 12.73
CA ASN A 114 -14.29 7.61 12.97
C ASN A 114 -13.57 8.38 11.85
N ASN A 115 -13.59 9.72 11.94
CA ASN A 115 -12.92 10.59 10.98
C ASN A 115 -11.39 10.50 11.08
N GLN A 116 -10.71 10.77 9.97
CA GLN A 116 -9.26 10.63 9.83
C GLN A 116 -8.44 11.42 10.85
N VAL A 117 -8.96 12.54 11.36
CA VAL A 117 -8.34 13.37 12.40
C VAL A 117 -8.15 12.64 13.74
N MET A 118 -8.93 11.59 14.01
CA MET A 118 -8.77 10.78 15.22
C MET A 118 -7.51 9.90 15.18
N TYR A 119 -7.03 9.58 13.98
CA TYR A 119 -5.88 8.70 13.77
C TYR A 119 -4.65 9.43 13.28
N ASN A 120 -4.81 10.59 12.64
CA ASN A 120 -3.73 11.32 12.01
C ASN A 120 -3.60 12.72 12.60
N LYS A 121 -2.37 13.10 12.94
CA LYS A 121 -2.06 14.47 13.35
C LYS A 121 -2.02 15.38 12.12
N VAL A 122 -3.14 16.02 11.82
CA VAL A 122 -3.33 16.95 10.69
C VAL A 122 -3.67 18.35 11.20
N PRO A 123 -3.40 19.41 10.41
CA PRO A 123 -3.82 20.77 10.78
C PRO A 123 -5.31 20.87 11.05
N HIS A 124 -5.70 21.72 12.00
CA HIS A 124 -7.11 22.02 12.26
C HIS A 124 -7.81 22.51 10.99
N GLY A 125 -9.05 22.05 10.76
CA GLY A 125 -9.80 22.38 9.56
C GLY A 125 -9.33 21.65 8.29
N SER A 126 -8.43 20.68 8.40
CA SER A 126 -8.03 19.84 7.25
C SER A 126 -9.24 19.16 6.63
N LYS A 127 -9.50 19.44 5.35
CA LYS A 127 -10.61 18.86 4.59
C LYS A 127 -10.55 17.32 4.62
N LEU A 128 -9.39 16.73 4.35
CA LEU A 128 -9.20 15.27 4.36
C LEU A 128 -9.24 14.69 5.79
N GLY A 129 -8.76 15.45 6.77
CA GLY A 129 -8.81 15.05 8.18
C GLY A 129 -10.23 14.88 8.71
N ASN A 130 -11.14 15.74 8.26
CA ASN A 130 -12.53 15.74 8.70
C ASN A 130 -13.43 14.74 7.96
N LEU A 131 -12.90 14.00 6.98
CA LEU A 131 -13.66 12.96 6.29
C LEU A 131 -13.66 11.66 7.10
N HIS A 132 -14.77 10.93 7.01
CA HIS A 132 -14.84 9.54 7.45
C HIS A 132 -13.93 8.67 6.55
N SER A 133 -13.34 7.60 7.08
CA SER A 133 -12.48 6.71 6.28
C SER A 133 -13.20 6.16 5.03
N ALA A 134 -14.50 5.84 5.17
CA ALA A 134 -15.34 5.40 4.05
C ALA A 134 -15.50 6.49 2.96
N ASP A 135 -15.57 7.77 3.33
CA ASP A 135 -15.66 8.86 2.36
C ASP A 135 -14.35 9.03 1.58
N VAL A 136 -13.21 8.86 2.27
CA VAL A 136 -11.89 8.87 1.63
C VAL A 136 -11.76 7.71 0.64
N ILE A 137 -12.26 6.52 1.01
CA ILE A 137 -12.32 5.37 0.10
C ILE A 137 -13.21 5.68 -1.10
N ALA A 138 -14.45 6.15 -0.91
CA ALA A 138 -15.36 6.47 -2.00
C ALA A 138 -14.76 7.53 -2.96
N MET A 139 -14.13 8.57 -2.41
CA MET A 139 -13.41 9.58 -3.19
C MET A 139 -12.28 8.95 -4.02
N SER A 140 -11.45 8.09 -3.42
CA SER A 140 -10.32 7.46 -4.12
C SER A 140 -10.77 6.55 -5.28
N VAL A 141 -11.88 5.84 -5.10
CA VAL A 141 -12.47 4.97 -6.13
C VAL A 141 -13.02 5.80 -7.27
N ARG A 142 -13.80 6.85 -6.96
CA ARG A 142 -14.36 7.77 -7.97
C ARG A 142 -13.27 8.47 -8.81
N ASN A 143 -12.12 8.77 -8.19
CA ASN A 143 -10.99 9.40 -8.86
C ASN A 143 -10.06 8.40 -9.59
N GLY A 144 -10.37 7.10 -9.58
CA GLY A 144 -9.56 6.08 -10.23
C GLY A 144 -8.22 5.78 -9.55
N TRP A 145 -8.03 6.19 -8.30
CA TRP A 145 -6.80 5.92 -7.54
C TRP A 145 -6.73 4.48 -7.04
N MET A 146 -7.89 3.88 -6.77
CA MET A 146 -8.04 2.56 -6.18
C MET A 146 -9.18 1.79 -6.84
N PRO A 147 -9.01 0.49 -7.16
CA PRO A 147 -10.12 -0.33 -7.64
C PRO A 147 -11.09 -0.69 -6.52
N PHE A 148 -12.37 -0.85 -6.86
CA PHE A 148 -13.40 -1.36 -5.95
C PHE A 148 -14.44 -2.18 -6.69
N TYR A 149 -14.84 -3.34 -6.15
CA TYR A 149 -15.89 -4.19 -6.70
C TYR A 149 -16.88 -4.61 -5.60
N PRO A 150 -18.21 -4.53 -5.84
CA PRO A 150 -18.88 -4.08 -7.08
C PRO A 150 -18.62 -2.60 -7.43
N GLN A 151 -18.49 -2.31 -8.74
CA GLN A 151 -18.22 -0.95 -9.24
C GLN A 151 -19.48 -0.10 -9.38
N TYR A 152 -20.58 -0.75 -9.74
CA TYR A 152 -21.86 -0.11 -10.04
C TYR A 152 -22.97 -0.82 -9.28
N SER A 153 -24.07 -0.12 -9.06
CA SER A 153 -25.31 -0.67 -8.48
C SER A 153 -26.11 -1.51 -9.48
N LYS A 154 -25.68 -1.55 -10.75
CA LYS A 154 -26.30 -2.30 -11.85
C LYS A 154 -25.30 -3.32 -12.41
N ASN A 155 -25.81 -4.44 -12.93
CA ASN A 155 -25.00 -5.42 -13.64
C ASN A 155 -24.25 -4.75 -14.81
N ASN A 156 -22.93 -4.95 -14.87
CA ASN A 156 -22.08 -4.35 -15.90
C ASN A 156 -22.47 -4.72 -17.34
N LEU A 157 -23.02 -5.92 -17.57
CA LEU A 157 -23.50 -6.33 -18.90
C LEU A 157 -24.69 -5.50 -19.34
N ASP A 158 -25.58 -5.16 -18.41
CA ASP A 158 -26.75 -4.35 -18.71
C ASP A 158 -26.38 -2.88 -18.90
N ILE A 159 -25.35 -2.39 -18.20
CA ILE A 159 -24.78 -1.06 -18.46
C ILE A 159 -24.25 -0.97 -19.90
N ALA A 160 -23.55 -2.00 -20.39
CA ALA A 160 -23.07 -2.04 -21.76
C ALA A 160 -24.22 -2.07 -22.78
N LYS A 161 -25.28 -2.85 -22.52
CA LYS A 161 -26.49 -2.87 -23.36
C LYS A 161 -27.18 -1.51 -23.43
N ASP A 162 -27.37 -0.86 -22.29
CA ASP A 162 -27.98 0.48 -22.25
C ASP A 162 -27.16 1.50 -23.05
N ALA A 163 -25.83 1.45 -22.92
CA ALA A 163 -24.93 2.33 -23.66
C ALA A 163 -25.09 2.14 -25.19
N ILE A 164 -25.12 0.90 -25.66
CA ILE A 164 -25.36 0.58 -27.09
C ILE A 164 -26.75 1.08 -27.53
N ALA A 165 -27.80 0.82 -26.73
CA ALA A 165 -29.16 1.28 -27.03
C ALA A 165 -29.27 2.81 -27.09
N SER A 166 -28.44 3.54 -26.33
CA SER A 166 -28.33 5.00 -26.36
C SER A 166 -27.46 5.56 -27.49
N GLY A 167 -26.94 4.70 -28.38
CA GLY A 167 -26.13 5.09 -29.53
C GLY A 167 -24.63 5.24 -29.26
N ALA A 168 -24.13 4.81 -28.10
CA ALA A 168 -22.70 4.79 -27.83
C ALA A 168 -22.01 3.65 -28.61
N SER A 169 -20.82 3.91 -29.17
CA SER A 169 -19.99 2.82 -29.66
C SER A 169 -19.29 2.14 -28.49
N VAL A 170 -19.59 0.87 -28.29
CA VAL A 170 -18.93 0.04 -27.28
C VAL A 170 -18.18 -1.04 -28.05
N MET A 171 -16.87 -1.12 -27.87
CA MET A 171 -16.05 -2.20 -28.43
C MET A 171 -16.38 -3.51 -27.69
N MET A 172 -17.47 -4.18 -28.07
CA MET A 172 -17.69 -5.58 -27.74
C MET A 172 -16.75 -6.39 -28.63
N ARG A 173 -15.77 -7.10 -28.04
CA ARG A 173 -15.03 -8.12 -28.81
C ARG A 173 -16.03 -9.21 -29.17
N SER A 174 -16.41 -9.28 -30.44
CA SER A 174 -17.47 -10.14 -30.96
C SER A 174 -17.07 -11.61 -31.15
N GLU A 175 -15.93 -12.06 -30.64
CA GLU A 175 -15.41 -13.40 -30.93
C GLU A 175 -14.71 -14.00 -29.70
N ILE A 176 -15.50 -14.49 -28.74
CA ILE A 176 -15.11 -15.64 -27.90
C ILE A 176 -16.39 -16.45 -27.68
N MET A 177 -16.68 -17.33 -28.64
CA MET A 177 -17.53 -18.52 -28.48
C MET A 177 -16.71 -19.71 -28.94
#